data_AF-A0A644ZNT2-F1
#
_entry.id   AF-A0A644ZNT2-F1
#
_cell.length_a   1.000
_cell.length_b   1.000
_cell.length_c   1.000
_cell.angle_alpha   90.00
_cell.angle_beta   90.00
_cell.angle_gamma   90.00
#
_symmetry.space_group_name_H-M   'P 1'
#
loop_
_entity.id
_entity.type
_entity.pdbx_description
1 polymer ?
#
loop_
_entity_poly.entity_id
_entity_poly.type
_entity_poly.pdbx_seq_one_letter_code
_entity_poly.pdbx_strand_id
1 'polypeptide(L)'
;MFLAILDMVINLERYERIRSLREDADLTQERVGKAVNIPQRTYAYYESGQRMVPPQVLCALADFYDVSVDYILGRTSNKKDTR
;
A
#
# COMPACT_ATOMS: atom_id res chain seq x y z
N MET A 1 -24.06 -9.34 2.51
CA MET A 1 -22.91 -10.10 1.97
C MET A 1 -22.49 -9.60 0.59
N PHE A 2 -23.36 -9.58 -0.43
CA PHE A 2 -23.00 -9.04 -1.77
C PHE A 2 -22.59 -7.56 -1.77
N LEU A 3 -23.32 -6.70 -1.04
CA LEU A 3 -22.98 -5.28 -0.90
C LEU A 3 -21.64 -5.07 -0.18
N ALA A 4 -21.33 -5.88 0.83
CA ALA A 4 -20.05 -5.81 1.54
C ALA A 4 -18.86 -6.25 0.66
N ILE A 5 -19.07 -7.23 -0.22
CA ILE A 5 -18.04 -7.64 -1.20
C ILE A 5 -17.82 -6.53 -2.22
N LEU A 6 -18.89 -5.86 -2.67
CA LEU A 6 -18.78 -4.75 -3.62
C LEU A 6 -18.08 -3.54 -2.99
N ASP A 7 -18.43 -3.18 -1.75
CA ASP A 7 -17.74 -2.12 -1.00
C ASP A 7 -16.26 -2.47 -0.78
N MET A 8 -15.94 -3.75 -0.49
CA MET A 8 -14.55 -4.20 -0.36
C MET A 8 -13.79 -4.02 -1.67
N VAL A 9 -14.39 -4.38 -2.82
CA VAL A 9 -13.77 -4.24 -4.14
C VAL A 9 -13.58 -2.76 -4.51
N ILE A 10 -14.54 -1.90 -4.20
CA ILE A 10 -14.47 -0.45 -4.47
C ILE A 10 -13.40 0.22 -3.59
N ASN A 11 -13.30 -0.16 -2.31
CA ASN A 11 -12.29 0.39 -1.40
C ASN A 11 -10.87 -0.10 -1.69
N LEU A 12 -10.72 -1.22 -2.41
CA LEU A 12 -9.43 -1.75 -2.87
C LEU A 12 -8.76 -0.90 -3.95
N GLU A 13 -9.49 0.01 -4.61
CA GLU A 13 -8.95 0.91 -5.64
C GLU A 13 -8.05 2.02 -5.05
N ARG A 14 -8.06 2.22 -3.73
CA ARG A 14 -7.25 3.24 -3.06
C ARG A 14 -6.40 2.66 -1.94
N TYR A 15 -5.08 2.66 -2.15
CA TYR A 15 -4.09 2.20 -1.16
C TYR A 15 -3.82 3.29 -0.10
N GLU A 16 -4.82 3.65 0.69
CA GLU A 16 -4.73 4.71 1.71
C GLU A 16 -3.51 4.52 2.64
N ARG A 17 -3.23 3.26 3.02
CA ARG A 17 -2.14 2.94 3.94
C ARG A 17 -0.74 3.09 3.35
N ILE A 18 -0.57 3.03 2.03
CA ILE A 18 0.74 3.30 1.41
C ILE A 18 1.13 4.76 1.66
N ARG A 19 0.18 5.67 1.48
CA ARG A 19 0.39 7.10 1.77
C ARG A 19 0.60 7.35 3.26
N SER A 20 -0.26 6.78 4.11
CA SER A 20 -0.13 6.94 5.56
C SER A 20 1.21 6.43 6.09
N LEU A 21 1.66 5.24 5.68
CA LEU A 21 2.95 4.68 6.10
C LEU A 21 4.13 5.57 5.68
N ARG A 22 4.06 6.19 4.50
CA ARG A 22 5.08 7.14 4.06
C ARG A 22 5.08 8.41 4.90
N GLU A 23 3.91 8.99 5.15
CA GLU A 23 3.76 10.22 5.92
C GLU A 23 4.18 10.00 7.39
N ASP A 24 3.80 8.88 8.00
CA ASP A 24 4.21 8.47 9.36
C ASP A 24 5.73 8.27 9.49
N ALA A 25 6.41 7.96 8.39
CA ALA A 25 7.85 7.76 8.34
C ALA A 25 8.64 9.02 7.93
N ASP A 26 7.97 10.16 7.73
CA ASP A 26 8.58 11.42 7.25
C ASP A 26 9.36 11.26 5.93
N LEU A 27 8.86 10.40 5.02
CA LEU A 27 9.50 10.09 3.75
C LEU A 27 8.88 10.84 2.58
N THR A 28 9.71 11.23 1.62
CA THR A 28 9.25 11.70 0.30
C THR A 28 8.89 10.50 -0.58
N GLN A 29 8.01 10.70 -1.55
CA GLN A 29 7.66 9.67 -2.55
C GLN A 29 8.90 9.16 -3.30
N GLU A 30 9.89 10.02 -3.54
CA GLU A 30 11.16 9.66 -4.15
C GLU A 30 11.97 8.70 -3.28
N ARG A 31 12.05 8.95 -1.97
CA ARG A 31 12.78 8.08 -1.03
C ARG A 31 12.18 6.68 -0.98
N VAL A 32 10.85 6.57 -0.93
CA VAL A 32 10.17 5.27 -0.93
C VAL A 32 10.32 4.57 -2.27
N GLY A 33 10.12 5.28 -3.38
CA GLY A 33 10.33 4.74 -4.72
C GLY A 33 11.73 4.14 -4.88
N LYS A 34 12.77 4.86 -4.44
CA LYS A 34 14.15 4.36 -4.46
C LYS A 34 14.33 3.12 -3.57
N ALA A 35 13.72 3.10 -2.38
CA ALA A 35 13.84 1.97 -1.45
C ALA A 35 13.22 0.67 -1.99
N VAL A 36 12.11 0.78 -2.73
CA VAL A 36 11.44 -0.37 -3.36
C VAL A 36 11.73 -0.51 -4.86
N ASN A 37 12.79 0.14 -5.33
CA ASN A 37 13.32 0.07 -6.71
C ASN A 37 12.29 0.41 -7.81
N ILE A 38 11.55 1.50 -7.64
CA ILE A 38 10.63 2.05 -8.65
C ILE A 38 10.80 3.58 -8.81
N PRO A 39 10.44 4.16 -9.97
CA PRO A 39 10.43 5.61 -10.14
C PRO A 39 9.45 6.32 -9.18
N GLN A 40 9.80 7.52 -8.73
CA GLN A 40 8.92 8.36 -7.87
C GLN A 40 7.51 8.51 -8.45
N ARG A 41 7.40 8.76 -9.77
CA ARG A 41 6.11 8.89 -10.45
C ARG A 41 5.27 7.61 -10.37
N THR A 42 5.90 6.45 -10.48
CA THR A 42 5.22 5.16 -10.34
C THR A 42 4.66 5.00 -8.94
N TYR A 43 5.44 5.34 -7.92
CA TYR A 43 4.97 5.34 -6.53
C TYR A 43 3.80 6.34 -6.31
N ALA A 44 3.86 7.54 -6.90
CA ALA A 44 2.76 8.51 -6.82
C ALA A 44 1.46 8.01 -7.47
N TYR A 45 1.55 7.22 -8.54
CA TYR A 45 0.37 6.58 -9.15
C TYR A 45 -0.29 5.55 -8.23
N TYR A 46 0.50 4.88 -7.39
CA TYR A 46 -0.02 3.96 -6.38
C TYR A 46 -0.75 4.70 -5.26
N GLU A 47 -0.16 5.78 -4.72
CA GLU A 47 -0.80 6.58 -3.67
C GLU A 47 -2.10 7.25 -4.11
N SER A 48 -2.22 7.59 -5.40
CA SER A 48 -3.40 8.24 -5.96
C SER A 48 -4.45 7.28 -6.50
N GLY A 49 -4.21 5.96 -6.47
CA GLY A 49 -5.10 4.95 -7.06
C GLY A 49 -5.14 4.96 -8.59
N GLN A 50 -4.29 5.76 -9.26
CA GLN A 50 -4.21 5.80 -10.73
C GLN A 50 -3.68 4.49 -11.33
N ARG A 51 -2.96 3.68 -10.53
CA ARG A 51 -2.51 2.35 -10.90
C ARG A 51 -2.64 1.39 -9.72
N MET A 52 -2.99 0.14 -10.04
CA MET A 52 -2.89 -0.97 -9.10
C MET A 52 -1.44 -1.25 -8.73
N VAL A 53 -1.20 -1.59 -7.47
CA VAL A 53 0.13 -1.95 -6.97
C VAL A 53 0.38 -3.43 -7.29
N PRO A 54 1.44 -3.76 -8.04
CA PRO A 54 1.79 -5.15 -8.31
C PRO A 54 2.15 -5.90 -7.02
N PRO A 55 1.87 -7.22 -6.91
CA PRO A 55 2.18 -8.01 -5.72
C PRO A 55 3.63 -7.89 -5.23
N GLN A 56 4.60 -7.87 -6.15
CA GLN A 56 6.02 -7.72 -5.80
C GLN A 56 6.33 -6.37 -5.13
N VAL A 57 5.62 -5.30 -5.49
CA VAL A 57 5.78 -3.98 -4.86
C VAL A 57 5.08 -3.97 -3.50
N LEU A 58 3.93 -4.65 -3.36
CA LEU A 58 3.28 -4.82 -2.04
C LEU A 58 4.20 -5.54 -1.05
N CYS A 59 4.86 -6.63 -1.47
CA CYS A 59 5.83 -7.33 -0.64
C CYS A 59 7.02 -6.42 -0.28
N ALA A 60 7.59 -5.71 -1.26
CA ALA A 60 8.71 -4.80 -0.98
C ALA A 60 8.35 -3.66 -0.01
N LEU A 61 7.14 -3.11 -0.11
CA LEU A 61 6.64 -2.10 0.82
C LEU A 61 6.36 -2.69 2.21
N ALA A 62 5.81 -3.91 2.29
CA ALA A 62 5.61 -4.63 3.54
C ALA A 62 6.93 -4.83 4.28
N ASP A 63 7.97 -5.32 3.57
CA ASP A 63 9.30 -5.50 4.13
C ASP A 63 9.93 -4.15 4.54
N PHE A 64 9.82 -3.13 3.70
CA PHE A 64 10.38 -1.80 3.95
C PHE A 64 9.80 -1.12 5.20
N TYR A 65 8.49 -1.22 5.39
CA TYR A 65 7.80 -0.62 6.54
C TYR A 65 7.70 -1.56 7.75
N ASP A 66 8.24 -2.77 7.63
CA ASP A 66 8.13 -3.80 8.65
C ASP A 66 6.66 -4.07 9.04
N VAL A 67 5.79 -4.25 8.04
CA VAL A 67 4.36 -4.56 8.19
C VAL A 67 3.94 -5.73 7.29
N SER A 68 2.73 -6.25 7.44
CA SER A 68 2.18 -7.26 6.55
C SER A 68 1.49 -6.66 5.32
N VAL A 69 1.37 -7.45 4.25
CA VAL A 69 0.60 -7.08 3.06
C VAL A 69 -0.88 -6.90 3.40
N ASP A 70 -1.44 -7.72 4.29
CA ASP A 70 -2.82 -7.55 4.78
C ASP A 70 -3.02 -6.21 5.46
N TYR A 71 -2.02 -5.75 6.22
CA TYR A 71 -2.03 -4.42 6.77
C TYR A 71 -2.07 -3.39 5.64
N ILE A 72 -1.19 -3.45 4.64
CA ILE A 72 -1.20 -2.49 3.51
C ILE A 72 -2.54 -2.46 2.78
N LEU A 73 -3.15 -3.64 2.56
CA LEU A 73 -4.43 -3.80 1.87
C LEU A 73 -5.66 -3.50 2.73
N GLY A 74 -5.48 -3.11 4.00
CA GLY A 74 -6.59 -2.76 4.89
C GLY A 74 -7.42 -3.94 5.39
N ARG A 75 -6.94 -5.18 5.22
CA ARG A 75 -7.64 -6.41 5.65
C ARG A 75 -7.59 -6.65 7.16
N THR A 76 -6.66 -5.97 7.84
CA THR A 76 -6.41 -6.08 9.28
C THR A 76 -5.93 -4.74 9.84
N SER A 77 -6.20 -4.45 11.11
CA SER A 77 -5.62 -3.31 11.81
C SER A 77 -4.26 -3.62 12.45
N ASN A 78 -3.90 -4.91 12.57
CA ASN A 78 -2.64 -5.33 13.14
C ASN A 78 -1.52 -5.28 12.09
N LYS A 79 -0.49 -4.47 12.33
CA LYS A 79 0.66 -4.29 11.43
C LYS A 79 1.38 -5.58 11.05
N LYS A 80 1.28 -6.64 11.85
CA LYS A 80 2.06 -7.88 11.69
C LYS A 80 1.22 -9.12 11.40
N ASP A 81 -0.06 -8.95 11.08
CA ASP A 81 -0.97 -10.08 10.86
C ASP A 81 -0.78 -10.64 9.45
N THR A 82 -0.44 -11.93 9.35
CA THR A 82 -0.04 -12.64 8.10
C THR A 82 -1.01 -13.77 7.76
N ARG A 83 -2.33 -13.53 7.89
CA ARG A 83 -3.35 -14.59 7.82
C ARG A 83 -3.74 -14.99 6.42
#